data_AF-A0A7J3W9W8-F1
#
_entry.id   AF-A0A7J3W9W8-F1
#
_cell.length_a   1.000
_cell.length_b   1.000
_cell.length_c   1.000
_cell.angle_alpha   90.00
_cell.angle_beta   90.00
_cell.angle_gamma   90.00
#
_symmetry.space_group_name_H-M   'P 1'
#
loop_
_entity.id
_entity.type
_entity.pdbx_description
1 polymer ?
#
loop_
_entity_poly.entity_id
_entity_poly.type
_entity_poly.pdbx_seq_one_letter_code
_entity_poly.pdbx_strand_id
1 'polypeptide(L)'
;MSEHSGGFRCPLGKILQLRLTALITYGMESRALSIFRQAGVAVLRANASTVREVIETFRMSLRNWLKDSVKLNIRFRPKTSSSGG
;
A
#
# COMPACT_ATOMS: atom_id res chain seq x y z
N MET A 1 -36.99 12.77 -16.58
CA MET A 1 -37.19 11.31 -16.57
C MET A 1 -35.87 10.64 -16.96
N SER A 2 -35.24 9.98 -15.98
CA SER A 2 -34.40 8.79 -16.11
C SER A 2 -33.80 8.51 -14.73
N GLU A 3 -34.62 7.93 -13.88
CA GLU A 3 -34.15 7.24 -12.68
C GLU A 3 -33.57 5.89 -13.13
N HIS A 4 -32.26 5.68 -13.02
CA HIS A 4 -31.73 4.32 -12.86
C HIS A 4 -30.38 4.32 -12.14
N SER A 5 -30.39 4.79 -10.89
CA SER A 5 -29.41 4.36 -9.90
C SER A 5 -30.19 3.72 -8.76
N GLY A 6 -30.87 2.62 -9.09
CA GLY A 6 -31.48 1.74 -8.11
C GLY A 6 -30.39 1.17 -7.20
N GLY A 7 -30.27 1.73 -6.00
CA GLY A 7 -29.99 0.98 -4.78
C GLY A 7 -28.65 0.26 -4.60
N PHE A 8 -27.72 0.27 -5.57
CA PHE A 8 -26.43 -0.37 -5.37
C PHE A 8 -25.47 0.63 -4.72
N ARG A 9 -25.47 0.67 -3.39
CA ARG A 9 -24.45 1.41 -2.61
C ARG A 9 -23.08 1.00 -3.15
N CYS A 10 -22.48 1.86 -3.96
CA CYS A 10 -21.25 1.61 -4.69
C CYS A 10 -20.23 0.97 -3.72
N PRO A 11 -19.78 -0.28 -3.93
CA PRO A 11 -18.86 -0.96 -3.03
C PRO A 11 -17.63 -0.09 -2.71
N LEU A 12 -17.16 0.72 -3.67
CA LEU A 12 -16.10 1.71 -3.45
C LEU A 12 -16.43 2.71 -2.35
N GLY A 13 -17.63 3.30 -2.36
CA GLY A 13 -18.03 4.27 -1.34
C GLY A 13 -18.05 3.66 0.07
N LYS A 14 -18.51 2.41 0.20
CA LYS A 14 -18.46 1.67 1.47
C LYS A 14 -17.02 1.38 1.92
N ILE A 15 -16.14 1.01 1.00
CA ILE A 15 -14.73 0.73 1.32
C ILE A 15 -14.01 2.02 1.76
N LEU A 16 -14.29 3.15 1.11
CA LEU A 16 -13.71 4.45 1.48
C LEU A 16 -14.17 4.93 2.87
N GLN A 17 -15.38 4.56 3.29
CA GLN A 17 -15.85 4.86 4.66
C GLN A 17 -15.03 4.15 5.75
N LEU A 18 -14.32 3.07 5.42
CA LEU A 18 -13.46 2.33 6.36
C LEU A 18 -12.12 3.04 6.64
N ARG A 19 -11.85 4.20 6.01
CA ARG A 19 -10.62 4.98 6.16
C ARG A 19 -9.35 4.13 6.03
N LEU A 20 -9.33 3.25 5.02
CA LEU A 20 -8.20 2.38 4.75
C LEU A 20 -6.99 3.20 4.29
N THR A 21 -5.81 2.79 4.71
CA THR A 21 -4.54 3.32 4.19
C THR A 21 -4.04 2.52 2.99
N ALA A 22 -4.43 1.26 2.88
CA ALA A 22 -4.06 0.38 1.78
C ALA A 22 -5.17 -0.65 1.45
N LEU A 23 -5.19 -1.08 0.19
CA LEU A 23 -6.06 -2.11 -0.36
C LEU A 23 -5.22 -3.08 -1.20
N ILE A 24 -5.33 -4.39 -0.97
CA ILE A 24 -4.64 -5.42 -1.75
C ILE A 24 -5.68 -6.23 -2.54
N THR A 25 -5.53 -6.31 -3.87
CA THR A 25 -6.48 -7.00 -4.76
C THR A 25 -5.79 -7.63 -5.97
N TYR A 26 -6.34 -8.69 -6.57
CA TYR A 26 -5.79 -9.31 -7.79
C TYR A 26 -5.87 -8.40 -9.02
N GLY A 27 -6.97 -7.67 -9.11
CA GLY A 27 -7.31 -6.82 -10.23
C GLY A 27 -8.27 -5.72 -9.79
N MET A 28 -8.14 -4.57 -10.43
CA MET A 28 -9.03 -3.44 -10.25
C MET A 28 -9.05 -2.63 -11.53
N GLU A 29 -10.25 -2.29 -11.99
CA GLU A 29 -10.45 -1.43 -13.15
C GLU A 29 -9.75 -0.08 -12.95
N SER A 30 -9.23 0.49 -14.04
CA SER A 30 -8.49 1.77 -14.03
C SER A 30 -9.27 2.91 -13.36
N ARG A 31 -10.60 2.94 -13.57
CA ARG A 31 -11.50 3.90 -12.92
C ARG A 31 -11.54 3.74 -11.40
N ALA A 32 -11.64 2.49 -10.92
CA ALA A 32 -11.67 2.21 -9.49
C ALA A 32 -10.30 2.51 -8.84
N LEU A 33 -9.22 2.15 -9.53
CA LEU A 33 -7.85 2.47 -9.11
C LEU A 33 -7.67 3.98 -8.94
N SER A 34 -8.17 4.78 -9.89
CA SER A 34 -8.11 6.25 -9.82
C SER A 34 -8.83 6.80 -8.60
N ILE A 35 -10.02 6.28 -8.28
CA ILE A 35 -10.81 6.71 -7.12
C ILE A 35 -10.07 6.44 -5.81
N PHE A 36 -9.51 5.22 -5.63
CA PHE A 36 -8.78 4.89 -4.41
C PHE A 36 -7.50 5.69 -4.25
N ARG A 37 -6.74 5.89 -5.34
CA ARG A 37 -5.52 6.70 -5.30
C ARG A 37 -5.80 8.16 -4.97
N GLN A 38 -6.87 8.74 -5.52
CA GLN A 38 -7.30 10.11 -5.19
C GLN A 38 -7.74 10.24 -3.73
N ALA A 39 -8.30 9.17 -3.15
CA ALA A 39 -8.65 9.11 -1.74
C ALA A 39 -7.45 8.83 -0.80
N GLY A 40 -6.21 8.81 -1.32
CA GLY A 40 -5.01 8.55 -0.53
C GLY A 40 -4.83 7.08 -0.12
N VAL A 41 -5.57 6.16 -0.75
CA VAL A 41 -5.47 4.72 -0.48
C VAL A 41 -4.43 4.09 -1.42
N ALA A 42 -3.41 3.44 -0.86
CA ALA A 42 -2.47 2.67 -1.64
C ALA A 42 -3.12 1.38 -2.17
N VAL A 43 -3.19 1.21 -3.49
CA VAL A 43 -3.70 -0.04 -4.09
C VAL A 43 -2.55 -0.91 -4.53
N LEU A 44 -2.45 -2.10 -3.95
CA LEU A 44 -1.41 -3.09 -4.20
C LEU A 44 -2.01 -4.30 -4.93
N ARG A 45 -1.22 -4.93 -5.81
CA ARG A 45 -1.63 -6.15 -6.50
C ARG A 45 -1.34 -7.36 -5.61
N ALA A 46 -2.32 -8.24 -5.43
CA ALA A 46 -2.13 -9.53 -4.76
C ALA A 46 -1.20 -10.42 -5.60
N ASN A 47 -0.31 -11.13 -4.92
CA ASN A 47 0.70 -12.00 -5.54
C ASN A 47 0.60 -13.46 -5.07
N ALA A 48 -0.44 -13.80 -4.30
CA ALA A 48 -0.68 -15.14 -3.77
C ALA A 48 -2.17 -15.43 -3.73
N SER A 49 -2.53 -16.71 -3.63
CA SER A 49 -3.90 -17.22 -3.80
C SER A 49 -4.77 -17.10 -2.56
N THR A 50 -4.17 -16.99 -1.37
CA THR A 50 -4.90 -16.89 -0.10
C THR A 50 -4.61 -15.59 0.64
N VAL A 51 -5.59 -15.13 1.42
CA VAL A 51 -5.46 -13.93 2.27
C VAL A 51 -4.25 -14.05 3.21
N ARG A 52 -4.05 -15.24 3.78
CA ARG A 52 -2.92 -15.52 4.68
C ARG A 52 -1.58 -15.29 3.99
N GLU A 53 -1.39 -15.84 2.79
CA GLU A 53 -0.14 -15.71 2.04
C GLU A 53 0.11 -14.27 1.57
N VAL A 54 -0.94 -13.55 1.18
CA VAL A 54 -0.85 -12.13 0.81
C VAL A 54 -0.36 -11.30 2.01
N ILE A 55 -0.92 -11.53 3.20
CA ILE A 55 -0.52 -10.84 4.42
C ILE A 55 0.93 -11.17 4.79
N GLU A 56 1.30 -12.46 4.75
CA GLU A 56 2.67 -12.88 5.08
C GLU A 56 3.70 -12.28 4.12
N THR A 57 3.41 -12.28 2.82
CA THR A 57 4.31 -11.70 1.83
C THR A 57 4.44 -10.19 2.01
N PHE A 58 3.34 -9.48 2.29
CA PHE A 58 3.39 -8.06 2.60
C PHE A 58 4.27 -7.76 3.83
N ARG A 59 4.13 -8.55 4.91
CA ARG A 59 4.96 -8.43 6.12
C ARG A 59 6.44 -8.69 5.83
N MET A 60 6.75 -9.68 4.99
CA MET A 60 8.12 -9.97 4.57
C MET A 60 8.72 -8.82 3.76
N SER A 61 8.00 -8.27 2.78
CA SER A 61 8.44 -7.11 2.00
C SER A 61 8.72 -5.91 2.89
N LEU A 62 7.82 -5.59 3.83
CA LEU A 62 8.03 -4.48 4.77
C LEU A 62 9.27 -4.70 5.65
N ARG A 63 9.46 -5.91 6.18
CA ARG A 63 10.64 -6.25 6.99
C ARG A 63 11.94 -6.09 6.19
N ASN A 64 11.95 -6.52 4.94
CA ASN A 64 13.12 -6.39 4.08
C ASN A 64 13.41 -4.92 3.76
N TRP A 65 12.38 -4.15 3.42
CA TRP A 65 12.51 -2.71 3.21
C TRP A 65 13.07 -1.99 4.45
N LEU A 66 12.62 -2.34 5.65
CA LEU A 66 13.16 -1.78 6.90
C LEU A 66 14.64 -2.15 7.09
N LYS A 67 15.02 -3.41 6.84
CA LYS A 67 16.42 -3.85 6.94
C LYS A 67 17.32 -3.09 5.97
N ASP A 68 16.88 -2.93 4.72
CA ASP A 68 17.64 -2.23 3.70
C ASP A 68 17.75 -0.73 4.01
N SER A 69 16.67 -0.12 4.51
CA SER A 69 16.65 1.29 4.91
C SER A 69 17.59 1.56 6.09
N VAL A 70 17.62 0.67 7.09
CA VAL A 70 18.57 0.78 8.22
C VAL A 70 20.00 0.59 7.75
N LYS A 71 20.26 -0.40 6.87
CA LYS A 71 21.59 -0.65 6.30
C LYS A 71 22.09 0.55 5.49
N LEU A 72 21.20 1.19 4.73
CA LEU A 72 21.50 2.41 3.99
C LEU A 72 21.89 3.54 4.94
N ASN A 73 21.13 3.76 6.02
CA ASN A 73 21.40 4.81 6.99
C ASN A 73 22.75 4.63 7.74
N ILE A 74 23.17 3.39 8.00
CA ILE A 74 24.49 3.12 8.61
C ILE A 74 25.62 3.39 7.61
N ARG A 75 25.43 3.06 6.33
CA ARG A 75 26.43 3.32 5.28
C ARG A 75 26.68 4.82 5.05
N PHE A 76 25.67 5.66 5.30
CA PHE A 76 25.76 7.12 5.14
C PHE A 76 26.22 7.88 6.38
N ARG A 77 26.54 7.23 7.52
CA ARG A 77 27.24 7.94 8.60
C ARG A 77 28.70 8.18 8.16
N PRO A 78 29.12 9.43 7.86
CA PRO A 78 30.53 9.67 7.59
C PRO A 78 31.32 9.25 8.83
N LYS A 79 32.37 8.45 8.64
CA LYS A 79 33.38 8.27 9.68
C LYS A 79 33.90 9.68 9.97
N THR A 80 33.61 10.20 11.15
CA THR A 80 34.29 11.38 11.67
C THR A 80 35.76 10.96 11.78
N SER A 81 36.55 11.39 10.80
CA SER A 81 38.00 11.35 10.89
C SER A 81 38.39 12.19 12.10
N SER A 82 38.63 11.53 13.23
CA SER A 82 39.32 12.15 14.36
C SER A 82 40.77 12.35 13.90
N SER A 83 41.02 13.50 13.28
CA SER A 83 42.37 14.07 13.18
C SER A 83 42.57 14.94 14.42
N GLY A 84 43.63 14.65 15.17
CA GLY A 84 44.05 15.39 16.34
C GLY A 84 44.69 14.41 17.32
N GLY A 85 45.97 14.53 17.67
CA GLY A 85 46.99 15.53 17.39
C GLY A 85 48.13 15.21 18.35
#